data_AF-A0A4U2ZMD4-F1
#
_entry.id   AF-A0A4U2ZMD4-F1
#
_cell.length_a   1.000
_cell.length_b   1.000
_cell.length_c   1.000
_cell.angle_alpha   90.00
_cell.angle_beta   90.00
_cell.angle_gamma   90.00
#
_symmetry.space_group_name_H-M   'P 1'
#
loop_
_entity.id
_entity.type
_entity.pdbx_description
1 polymer ?
#
loop_
_entity_poly.entity_id
_entity_poly.type
_entity_poly.pdbx_seq_one_letter_code
_entity_poly.pdbx_strand_id
1 'polypeptide(L)'
;DFAEITLEDNKVYIFECCFIQNPLTIGMIKYGEQKEKIINYVMKVAKIIENLNPMLLYVEQDNLEFSFRKALKERTPEWSTGIVDYYTNQGYGKKHNHSGVEGAIKVLEARRNLELEIFDMLKMKKEKINNTKYEIDSYRSMLKDKLTIQMVK
;
A
#
# COMPACT_ATOMS: atom_id res chain seq x y z
N ASP A 1 16.64 -13.60 13.43
CA ASP A 1 15.54 -13.11 12.56
C ASP A 1 15.40 -11.59 12.67
N PHE A 2 14.77 -10.85 11.74
CA PHE A 2 14.68 -9.37 11.81
C PHE A 2 13.96 -8.91 13.08
N ALA A 3 12.84 -9.54 13.41
CA ALA A 3 12.05 -9.17 14.59
C ALA A 3 12.81 -9.41 15.90
N GLU A 4 13.52 -10.53 16.02
CA GLU A 4 14.33 -10.84 17.20
C GLU A 4 15.45 -9.82 17.40
N ILE A 5 16.17 -9.47 16.34
CA ILE A 5 17.27 -8.49 16.40
C ILE A 5 16.72 -7.09 16.75
N THR A 6 15.56 -6.74 16.21
CA THR A 6 14.97 -5.41 16.40
C THR A 6 14.40 -5.21 17.79
N LEU A 7 13.97 -6.27 18.48
CA LEU A 7 13.48 -6.17 19.87
C LEU A 7 14.56 -5.67 20.84
N GLU A 8 15.83 -5.92 20.53
CA GLU A 8 16.97 -5.50 21.35
C GLU A 8 17.62 -4.20 20.84
N ASP A 9 17.21 -3.70 19.67
CA ASP A 9 17.78 -2.49 19.07
C ASP A 9 17.01 -1.24 19.48
N ASN A 10 17.73 -0.17 19.84
CA ASN A 10 17.15 1.12 20.19
C ASN A 10 17.06 2.03 18.94
N LYS A 11 16.40 1.53 17.89
CA LYS A 11 16.24 2.22 16.60
C LYS A 11 14.80 2.22 16.12
N VAL A 12 14.46 3.25 15.35
CA VAL A 12 13.19 3.32 14.62
C VAL A 12 13.41 2.92 13.17
N TYR A 13 12.65 1.93 12.73
CA TYR A 13 12.68 1.43 11.35
C TYR A 13 11.44 1.94 10.62
N ILE A 14 11.66 2.54 9.46
CA ILE A 14 10.59 2.99 8.57
C ILE A 14 10.65 2.16 7.30
N PHE A 15 9.53 1.50 6.99
CA PHE A 15 9.38 0.74 5.76
C PHE A 15 8.32 1.39 4.89
N GLU A 16 8.64 1.52 3.60
CA GLU A 16 7.74 2.06 2.59
C GLU A 16 7.27 0.91 1.69
N CYS A 17 5.98 0.94 1.31
CA CYS A 17 5.24 0.00 0.44
C CYS A 17 5.26 -1.52 0.76
N CYS A 18 6.15 -2.00 1.62
CA CYS A 18 6.45 -3.44 1.74
C CYS A 18 5.34 -4.28 2.40
N PHE A 19 4.48 -3.67 3.22
CA PHE A 19 3.58 -4.43 4.10
C PHE A 19 2.26 -4.83 3.44
N ILE A 20 1.59 -3.91 2.74
CA ILE A 20 0.34 -4.18 2.01
C ILE A 20 0.55 -4.01 0.51
N GLN A 21 1.15 -2.89 0.09
CA GLN A 21 1.22 -2.54 -1.33
C GLN A 21 1.97 -3.59 -2.15
N ASN A 22 3.17 -3.99 -1.75
CA ASN A 22 3.98 -4.96 -2.50
C ASN A 22 3.34 -6.36 -2.55
N PRO A 23 2.81 -6.92 -1.44
CA PRO A 23 2.09 -8.19 -1.49
C PRO A 23 0.91 -8.19 -2.45
N LEU A 24 0.14 -7.09 -2.55
CA LEU A 24 -0.98 -7.01 -3.49
C LEU A 24 -0.49 -6.79 -4.93
N THR A 25 0.53 -5.97 -5.13
CA THR A 25 1.12 -5.77 -6.46
C THR A 25 1.66 -7.09 -7.03
N ILE A 26 2.38 -7.88 -6.23
CA ILE A 26 2.90 -9.18 -6.68
C ILE A 26 1.80 -10.24 -6.72
N GLY A 27 1.05 -10.41 -5.63
CA GLY A 27 0.03 -11.44 -5.53
C GLY A 27 -1.12 -11.22 -6.51
N MET A 28 -1.83 -10.09 -6.38
CA MET A 28 -3.04 -9.81 -7.15
C MET A 28 -2.70 -9.35 -8.57
N ILE A 29 -1.84 -8.34 -8.72
CA ILE A 29 -1.64 -7.72 -10.03
C ILE A 29 -0.73 -8.57 -10.92
N LYS A 30 0.44 -8.99 -10.42
CA LYS A 30 1.40 -9.76 -11.24
C LYS A 30 0.92 -11.19 -11.49
N TYR A 31 0.57 -11.92 -10.43
CA TYR A 31 0.25 -13.35 -10.52
C TYR A 31 -1.25 -13.67 -10.53
N GLY A 32 -2.12 -12.72 -10.17
CA GLY A 32 -3.57 -12.98 -10.09
C GLY A 32 -3.92 -14.03 -9.04
N GLU A 33 -3.15 -14.11 -7.96
CA GLU A 33 -3.35 -15.07 -6.88
C GLU A 33 -4.70 -14.87 -6.18
N GLN A 34 -5.21 -15.94 -5.55
CA GLN A 34 -6.43 -15.89 -4.77
C GLN A 34 -6.30 -14.93 -3.59
N LYS A 35 -7.35 -14.14 -3.33
CA LYS A 35 -7.35 -13.10 -2.29
C LYS A 35 -6.99 -13.67 -0.92
N GLU A 36 -7.47 -14.87 -0.60
CA GLU A 36 -7.27 -15.53 0.69
C GLU A 36 -5.79 -15.79 0.96
N LYS A 37 -5.01 -16.16 -0.06
CA LYS A 37 -3.57 -16.36 0.08
C LYS A 37 -2.83 -15.05 0.33
N ILE A 38 -3.25 -13.97 -0.34
CA ILE A 38 -2.66 -12.63 -0.17
C ILE A 38 -2.95 -12.11 1.24
N ILE A 39 -4.21 -12.20 1.68
CA ILE A 39 -4.62 -11.83 3.04
C ILE A 39 -3.83 -12.66 4.06
N ASN A 40 -3.79 -13.98 3.91
CA ASN A 40 -3.04 -14.86 4.80
C ASN A 40 -1.55 -14.52 4.86
N TYR A 41 -0.94 -14.12 3.74
CA TYR A 41 0.45 -13.67 3.73
C TYR A 41 0.62 -12.41 4.60
N VAL A 42 -0.19 -11.37 4.37
CA VAL A 42 -0.08 -10.11 5.14
C VAL A 42 -0.35 -10.34 6.62
N MET A 43 -1.36 -11.15 6.97
CA MET A 43 -1.68 -11.47 8.37
C MET A 43 -0.58 -12.28 9.06
N LYS A 44 0.14 -13.15 8.35
CA LYS A 44 1.32 -13.85 8.88
C LYS A 44 2.46 -12.87 9.17
N VAL A 45 2.74 -11.95 8.25
CA VAL A 45 3.75 -10.90 8.48
C VAL A 45 3.35 -10.06 9.69
N ALA A 46 2.08 -9.64 9.78
CA ALA A 46 1.55 -8.89 10.92
C ALA A 46 1.79 -9.60 12.26
N LYS A 47 1.62 -10.93 12.29
CA LYS A 47 1.86 -11.75 13.49
C LYS A 47 3.35 -11.84 13.85
N ILE A 48 4.23 -11.98 12.87
CA ILE A 48 5.69 -12.06 13.08
C ILE A 48 6.21 -10.78 13.74
N ILE A 49 5.70 -9.62 13.31
CA ILE A 49 6.16 -8.31 13.81
C ILE A 49 5.35 -7.79 15.00
N GLU A 50 4.37 -8.54 15.51
CA GLU A 50 3.42 -8.04 16.53
C GLU A 50 4.13 -7.52 17.80
N ASN A 51 5.14 -8.25 18.27
CA ASN A 51 5.90 -7.88 19.48
C ASN A 51 6.76 -6.62 19.29
N LEU A 52 6.98 -6.16 18.06
CA LEU A 52 7.66 -4.89 17.78
C LEU A 52 6.75 -3.67 17.96
N ASN A 53 5.46 -3.89 18.28
CA ASN A 53 4.45 -2.83 18.41
C ASN A 53 4.44 -1.85 17.22
N PRO A 54 4.27 -2.35 15.98
CA PRO A 54 4.37 -1.54 14.78
C PRO A 54 3.19 -0.55 14.66
N MET A 55 3.43 0.52 13.90
CA MET A 55 2.40 1.45 13.45
C MET A 55 2.31 1.39 11.92
N LEU A 56 1.10 1.21 11.39
CA LEU A 56 0.79 1.33 9.98
C LEU A 56 0.25 2.72 9.66
N LEU A 57 0.85 3.41 8.70
CA LEU A 57 0.34 4.66 8.13
C LEU A 57 -0.15 4.37 6.71
N TYR A 58 -1.47 4.38 6.49
CA TYR A 58 -2.08 4.15 5.19
C TYR A 58 -2.39 5.48 4.50
N VAL A 59 -1.67 5.80 3.43
CA VAL A 59 -1.87 7.06 2.69
C VAL A 59 -2.91 6.83 1.60
N GLU A 60 -3.98 7.62 1.63
CA GLU A 60 -5.11 7.50 0.72
C GLU A 60 -5.40 8.79 -0.06
N GLN A 61 -6.25 8.65 -1.07
CA GLN A 61 -6.76 9.72 -1.93
C GLN A 61 -8.24 9.48 -2.16
N ASP A 62 -9.06 10.51 -1.99
CA ASP A 62 -10.51 10.41 -2.16
C ASP A 62 -10.85 10.05 -3.62
N ASN A 63 -10.15 10.68 -4.57
CA ASN A 63 -10.36 10.44 -6.00
C ASN A 63 -9.19 9.64 -6.59
N LEU A 64 -9.38 8.31 -6.67
CA LEU A 64 -8.40 7.39 -7.26
C LEU A 64 -8.07 7.76 -8.70
N GLU A 65 -9.10 7.92 -9.53
CA GLU A 65 -8.95 8.20 -10.96
C GLU A 65 -8.13 9.48 -11.17
N PHE A 66 -8.51 10.57 -10.49
CA PHE A 66 -7.78 11.83 -10.56
C PHE A 66 -6.31 11.64 -10.19
N SER A 67 -6.04 10.98 -9.06
CA SER A 67 -4.67 10.76 -8.57
C SER A 67 -3.83 9.92 -9.54
N PHE A 68 -4.43 8.91 -10.18
CA PHE A 68 -3.73 8.06 -11.14
C PHE A 68 -3.48 8.80 -12.46
N ARG A 69 -4.49 9.51 -12.99
CA ARG A 69 -4.32 10.33 -14.20
C ARG A 69 -3.31 11.47 -14.00
N LYS A 70 -3.27 12.06 -12.80
CA LYS A 70 -2.23 13.02 -12.42
C LYS A 70 -0.84 12.38 -12.50
N ALA A 71 -0.66 11.20 -11.91
CA ALA A 71 0.61 10.48 -11.98
C ALA A 71 1.04 10.15 -13.43
N LEU A 72 0.11 9.73 -14.30
CA LEU A 72 0.40 9.48 -15.71
C LEU A 72 0.86 10.74 -16.47
N LYS A 73 0.36 11.93 -16.09
CA LYS A 73 0.75 13.22 -16.69
C LYS A 73 2.12 13.71 -16.20
N GLU A 74 2.49 13.39 -14.97
CA GLU A 74 3.73 13.86 -14.34
C GLU A 74 4.95 12.99 -14.65
N ARG A 75 4.73 11.79 -15.20
CA ARG A 75 5.78 10.79 -15.48
C ARG A 75 6.05 10.67 -16.97
N THR A 76 7.16 10.02 -17.32
CA THR A 76 7.54 9.85 -18.73
C THR A 76 6.55 8.92 -19.46
N PRO A 77 6.39 9.05 -20.79
CA PRO A 77 5.51 8.17 -21.56
C PRO A 77 5.84 6.68 -21.39
N GLU A 78 7.11 6.32 -21.28
CA GLU A 78 7.55 4.93 -21.09
C GLU A 78 7.07 4.37 -19.75
N TRP A 79 7.16 5.18 -18.70
CA TRP A 79 6.64 4.80 -17.38
C TRP A 79 5.12 4.63 -17.43
N SER A 80 4.43 5.59 -18.06
CA SER A 80 2.97 5.59 -18.16
C SER A 80 2.44 4.39 -18.95
N THR A 81 3.05 4.04 -20.07
CA THR A 81 2.74 2.82 -20.83
C THR A 81 3.07 1.58 -20.00
N GLY A 82 4.27 1.54 -19.39
CA GLY A 82 4.72 0.40 -18.61
C GLY A 82 3.83 0.08 -17.42
N ILE A 83 3.35 1.09 -16.68
CA ILE A 83 2.48 0.86 -15.51
C ILE A 83 1.07 0.41 -15.92
N VAL A 84 0.52 0.96 -17.01
CA VAL A 84 -0.77 0.53 -17.56
C VAL A 84 -0.68 -0.92 -18.00
N ASP A 85 0.33 -1.27 -18.81
CA ASP A 85 0.55 -2.64 -19.26
C ASP A 85 0.77 -3.60 -18.10
N TYR A 86 1.52 -3.19 -17.08
CA TYR A 86 1.74 -3.97 -15.87
C TYR A 86 0.43 -4.26 -15.13
N TYR A 87 -0.52 -3.33 -15.13
CA TYR A 87 -1.83 -3.54 -14.50
C TYR A 87 -2.78 -4.39 -15.34
N THR A 88 -2.75 -4.24 -16.66
CA THR A 88 -3.79 -4.83 -17.53
C THR A 88 -3.39 -6.15 -18.18
N ASN A 89 -2.11 -6.39 -18.47
CA ASN A 89 -1.68 -7.52 -19.32
C ASN A 89 -1.26 -8.77 -18.54
N GLN A 90 -1.50 -8.80 -17.22
CA GLN A 90 -1.12 -9.90 -16.33
C GLN A 90 -2.09 -10.03 -15.14
N GLY A 91 -1.92 -11.10 -14.36
CA GLY A 91 -2.68 -11.40 -13.15
C GLY A 91 -4.14 -10.98 -13.18
N TYR A 92 -4.53 -10.11 -12.25
CA TYR A 92 -5.92 -9.66 -12.11
C TYR A 92 -6.46 -8.97 -13.37
N GLY A 93 -5.72 -8.01 -13.94
CA GLY A 93 -6.19 -7.25 -15.10
C GLY A 93 -6.48 -8.14 -16.30
N LYS A 94 -5.56 -9.08 -16.60
CA LYS A 94 -5.73 -10.03 -17.70
C LYS A 94 -6.92 -10.96 -17.48
N LYS A 95 -7.11 -11.45 -16.25
CA LYS A 95 -8.24 -12.34 -15.90
C LYS A 95 -9.61 -11.67 -16.07
N HIS A 96 -9.67 -10.35 -15.93
CA HIS A 96 -10.91 -9.57 -16.03
C HIS A 96 -11.06 -8.82 -17.36
N ASN A 97 -10.19 -9.11 -18.35
CA ASN A 97 -10.18 -8.46 -19.66
C ASN A 97 -10.11 -6.92 -19.56
N HIS A 98 -9.39 -6.42 -18.56
CA HIS A 98 -9.12 -4.99 -18.42
C HIS A 98 -8.01 -4.57 -19.39
N SER A 99 -8.13 -3.38 -19.99
CA SER A 99 -7.17 -2.85 -20.93
C SER A 99 -7.11 -1.32 -20.88
N GLY A 100 -5.95 -0.77 -21.27
CA GLY A 100 -5.72 0.66 -21.28
C GLY A 100 -5.84 1.32 -19.90
N VAL A 101 -5.90 2.67 -19.91
CA VAL A 101 -5.96 3.47 -18.68
C VAL A 101 -7.22 3.16 -17.86
N GLU A 102 -8.37 3.00 -18.50
CA GLU A 102 -9.63 2.66 -17.82
C GLU A 102 -9.57 1.28 -17.16
N GLY A 103 -8.93 0.31 -17.81
CA GLY A 103 -8.68 -1.01 -17.23
C GLY A 103 -7.74 -0.94 -16.04
N ALA A 104 -6.67 -0.14 -16.13
CA ALA A 104 -5.75 0.08 -15.03
C ALA A 104 -6.44 0.72 -13.80
N ILE A 105 -7.36 1.67 -14.02
CA ILE A 105 -8.18 2.25 -12.96
C ILE A 105 -9.01 1.17 -12.25
N LYS A 106 -9.71 0.31 -12.99
CA LYS A 106 -10.49 -0.81 -12.41
C LYS A 106 -9.62 -1.78 -11.60
N VAL A 107 -8.41 -2.08 -12.07
CA VAL A 107 -7.44 -2.90 -11.33
C VAL A 107 -7.05 -2.23 -10.00
N LEU A 108 -6.80 -0.92 -10.03
CA LEU A 108 -6.44 -0.15 -8.84
C LEU A 108 -7.61 -0.02 -7.84
N GLU A 109 -8.84 0.11 -8.31
CA GLU A 109 -10.05 0.09 -7.48
C GLU A 109 -10.21 -1.25 -6.77
N ALA A 110 -10.11 -2.36 -7.51
CA ALA A 110 -10.17 -3.70 -6.93
C ALA A 110 -9.04 -3.91 -5.92
N ARG A 111 -7.83 -3.42 -6.22
CA ARG A 111 -6.69 -3.47 -5.29
C ARG A 111 -6.99 -2.66 -4.03
N ARG A 112 -7.48 -1.42 -4.14
CA ARG A 112 -7.84 -0.57 -2.99
C ARG A 112 -8.89 -1.25 -2.10
N ASN A 113 -9.88 -1.92 -2.68
CA ASN A 113 -10.88 -2.64 -1.90
C ASN A 113 -10.24 -3.75 -1.05
N LEU A 114 -9.31 -4.52 -1.63
CA LEU A 114 -8.59 -5.55 -0.89
C LEU A 114 -7.61 -4.96 0.14
N GLU A 115 -6.97 -3.82 -0.17
CA GLU A 115 -6.16 -3.08 0.81
C GLU A 115 -6.98 -2.68 2.03
N LEU A 116 -8.20 -2.16 1.83
CA LEU A 116 -9.08 -1.73 2.91
C LEU A 116 -9.62 -2.92 3.72
N GLU A 117 -9.98 -4.03 3.06
CA GLU A 117 -10.35 -5.28 3.74
C GLU A 117 -9.22 -5.75 4.66
N ILE A 118 -7.98 -5.80 4.16
CA ILE A 118 -6.80 -6.14 4.96
C ILE A 118 -6.59 -5.13 6.07
N PHE A 119 -6.66 -3.83 5.76
CA PHE A 119 -6.49 -2.76 6.73
C PHE A 119 -7.44 -2.95 7.91
N ASP A 120 -8.71 -3.23 7.67
CA ASP A 120 -9.73 -3.41 8.71
C ASP A 120 -9.47 -4.65 9.57
N MET A 121 -8.95 -5.74 9.00
CA MET A 121 -8.58 -6.97 9.71
C MET A 121 -7.39 -6.81 10.66
N LEU A 122 -6.48 -5.86 10.40
CA LEU A 122 -5.27 -5.68 11.20
C LEU A 122 -5.59 -5.17 12.62
N LYS A 123 -4.94 -5.75 13.63
CA LYS A 123 -5.10 -5.36 15.05
C LYS A 123 -4.01 -4.40 15.54
N MET A 124 -2.96 -4.19 14.76
CA MET A 124 -1.88 -3.24 15.09
C MET A 124 -2.38 -1.79 15.06
N LYS A 125 -1.60 -0.88 15.65
CA LYS A 125 -1.89 0.55 15.54
C LYS A 125 -1.84 0.95 14.07
N LYS A 126 -2.91 1.59 13.60
CA LYS A 126 -3.07 1.96 12.20
C LYS A 126 -3.79 3.28 12.06
N GLU A 127 -3.35 4.10 11.13
CA GLU A 127 -3.87 5.45 10.88
C GLU A 127 -4.01 5.67 9.37
N LYS A 128 -5.11 6.31 8.96
CA LYS A 128 -5.29 6.77 7.58
C LYS A 128 -4.82 8.20 7.43
N ILE A 129 -4.16 8.49 6.31
CA ILE A 129 -3.66 9.81 5.96
C ILE A 129 -4.24 10.18 4.60
N ASN A 130 -5.23 11.07 4.60
CA ASN A 130 -5.82 11.56 3.37
C ASN A 130 -4.90 12.63 2.74
N ASN A 131 -4.21 12.25 1.66
CA ASN A 131 -3.27 13.11 0.93
C ASN A 131 -3.93 13.87 -0.25
N THR A 132 -5.26 13.97 -0.31
CA THR A 132 -5.99 14.50 -1.48
C THR A 132 -5.60 15.94 -1.84
N LYS A 133 -5.14 16.74 -0.87
CA LYS A 133 -4.74 18.13 -1.09
C LYS A 133 -3.31 18.31 -1.61
N TYR A 134 -2.47 17.28 -1.56
CA TYR A 134 -1.04 17.35 -1.93
C TYR A 134 -0.23 18.44 -1.19
N GLU A 135 -0.68 18.86 0.00
CA GLU A 135 -0.01 19.85 0.87
C GLU A 135 1.18 19.23 1.63
N ILE A 136 2.30 19.02 0.94
CA ILE A 136 3.44 18.23 1.44
C ILE A 136 3.96 18.67 2.82
N ASP A 137 4.01 19.98 3.09
CA ASP A 137 4.53 20.50 4.36
C ASP A 137 3.56 20.24 5.52
N SER A 138 2.25 20.35 5.27
CA SER A 138 1.21 19.99 6.23
C SER A 138 1.28 18.51 6.60
N TYR A 139 1.39 17.64 5.60
CA TYR A 139 1.51 16.19 5.83
C TYR A 139 2.81 15.82 6.53
N ARG A 140 3.93 16.50 6.21
CA ARG A 140 5.19 16.30 6.93
C ARG A 140 5.07 16.65 8.40
N SER A 141 4.41 17.77 8.74
CA SER A 141 4.16 18.15 10.13
C SER A 141 3.31 17.11 10.85
N MET A 142 2.17 16.73 10.25
CA MET A 142 1.26 15.74 10.80
C MET A 142 1.94 14.38 11.04
N LEU A 143 2.79 13.93 10.12
CA LEU A 143 3.57 12.70 10.26
C LEU A 143 4.53 12.77 11.43
N LYS A 144 5.23 13.90 11.62
CA LYS A 144 6.12 14.11 12.77
C LYS A 144 5.35 13.98 14.08
N ASP A 145 4.21 14.66 14.20
CA ASP A 145 3.40 14.64 15.42
C ASP A 145 2.93 13.21 15.76
N LYS A 146 2.44 12.47 14.76
CA LYS A 146 2.01 11.07 14.93
C LYS A 146 3.15 10.14 15.34
N LEU A 147 4.35 10.33 14.77
CA LEU A 147 5.53 9.55 15.12
C LEU A 147 6.03 9.88 16.53
N THR A 148 6.04 11.16 16.93
CA THR A 148 6.40 11.56 18.29
C THR A 148 5.47 10.93 19.33
N ILE A 149 4.15 10.92 19.09
CA ILE A 149 3.19 10.26 20.00
C ILE A 149 3.46 8.75 20.12
N GLN A 150 3.97 8.10 19.08
CA GLN A 150 4.31 6.67 19.13
C GLN A 150 5.56 6.38 19.99
N MET A 151 6.53 7.30 20.00
CA MET A 151 7.80 7.14 20.71
C MET A 151 7.70 7.42 22.22
N VAL A 152 6.61 8.03 22.71
CA VAL A 152 6.40 8.39 24.13
C VAL A 152 5.70 7.25 24.90
N LYS A 153 5.94 5.99 24.51
CA LYS A 153 5.44 4.80 25.24
C LYS A 153 6.57 4.09 25.96
#